data_AF-A0A8D8DTT1-F1
#
_entry.id   AF-A0A8D8DTT1-F1
#
_cell.length_a   1.000
_cell.length_b   1.000
_cell.length_c   1.000
_cell.angle_alpha   90.00
_cell.angle_beta   90.00
_cell.angle_gamma   90.00
#
_symmetry.space_group_name_H-M   'P 1'
#
loop_
_entity.id
_entity.type
_entity.pdbx_description
1 polymer ?
#
loop_
_entity_poly.entity_id
_entity_poly.type
_entity_poly.pdbx_seq_one_letter_code
_entity_poly.pdbx_strand_id
1 'polypeptide(L)'
;MAGKLACAPSAEHDSTYVRNLKTAASLLEQNNILGVIEPINKYALPGYYLACYEKAIDVLQQVDSPNLKLMFDIYHAQHIRGDISNGIREYGSFIGHVQLAQVPGRQEPDSEGELNYAYVLGQLEANGYGDWVGCEYKPKGKTEEGLGWLRTFGYWNR
;
A
#
# COMPACT_ATOMS: atom_id res chain seq x y z
N MET A 1 3.80 6.97 -13.31
CA MET A 1 4.49 6.32 -12.18
C MET A 1 5.35 7.34 -11.45
N ALA A 2 5.41 7.27 -10.12
CA ALA A 2 6.40 8.04 -9.37
C ALA A 2 7.79 7.47 -9.64
N GLY A 3 8.79 8.34 -9.67
CA GLY A 3 10.18 7.99 -9.94
C GLY A 3 11.08 8.23 -8.74
N LYS A 4 12.35 7.86 -8.87
CA LYS A 4 13.39 8.35 -7.96
C LYS A 4 13.77 9.78 -8.33
N LEU A 5 14.00 10.61 -7.33
CA LEU A 5 14.56 11.93 -7.50
C LEU A 5 16.04 11.94 -7.10
N ALA A 6 16.86 12.64 -7.89
CA ALA A 6 18.25 12.91 -7.54
C ALA A 6 18.39 14.07 -6.53
N CYS A 7 17.33 14.85 -6.36
CA CYS A 7 17.25 16.01 -5.47
C CYS A 7 15.95 15.97 -4.65
N ALA A 8 15.77 16.93 -3.74
CA ALA A 8 14.53 17.07 -3.00
C ALA A 8 13.34 17.35 -3.96
N PRO A 9 12.11 16.89 -3.64
CA PRO A 9 10.92 17.24 -4.41
C PRO A 9 10.79 18.75 -4.60
N SER A 10 10.36 19.15 -5.80
CA SER A 10 10.09 20.55 -6.16
C SER A 10 8.64 20.68 -6.63
N ALA A 11 8.13 21.92 -6.69
CA ALA A 11 6.79 22.18 -7.21
C ALA A 11 6.60 21.71 -8.67
N GLU A 12 7.67 21.66 -9.46
CA GLU A 12 7.62 21.11 -10.82
C GLU A 12 7.41 19.59 -10.81
N HIS A 13 8.07 18.86 -9.90
CA HIS A 13 7.83 17.43 -9.72
C HIS A 13 6.39 17.17 -9.27
N ASP A 14 5.89 17.95 -8.31
CA ASP A 14 4.52 17.81 -7.80
C ASP A 14 3.47 18.06 -8.90
N SER A 15 3.59 19.18 -9.61
CA SER A 15 2.65 19.52 -10.70
C SER A 15 2.71 18.53 -11.87
N THR A 16 3.91 18.01 -12.20
CA THR A 16 4.08 16.99 -13.25
C THR A 16 3.43 15.67 -12.83
N TYR A 17 3.62 15.26 -11.57
CA TYR A 17 3.05 14.03 -11.05
C TYR A 17 1.51 14.06 -11.09
N VAL A 18 0.90 15.12 -10.55
CA VAL A 18 -0.56 15.30 -10.56
C VAL A 18 -1.09 15.35 -11.99
N ARG A 19 -0.45 16.09 -12.91
CA ARG A 19 -0.86 16.17 -14.32
C ARG A 19 -0.87 14.80 -15.00
N ASN A 20 0.19 14.01 -14.80
CA ASN A 20 0.28 12.67 -15.37
C ASN A 20 -0.79 11.74 -14.79
N LEU A 21 -1.09 11.84 -13.50
CA LEU A 21 -2.14 11.06 -12.88
C LEU A 21 -3.54 11.47 -13.33
N LYS A 22 -3.81 12.75 -13.60
CA LYS A 22 -5.08 13.19 -14.21
C LYS A 22 -5.29 12.56 -15.60
N THR A 23 -4.23 12.54 -16.41
CA THR A 23 -4.26 11.87 -17.71
C THR A 23 -4.50 10.36 -17.55
N ALA A 24 -3.80 9.71 -16.63
CA ALA A 24 -3.98 8.28 -16.37
C ALA A 24 -5.38 7.96 -15.83
N ALA A 25 -5.88 8.74 -14.87
CA ALA A 25 -7.21 8.60 -14.29
C ALA A 25 -8.31 8.67 -15.35
N SER A 26 -8.22 9.64 -16.27
CA SER A 26 -9.17 9.75 -17.39
C SER A 26 -9.21 8.48 -18.25
N LEU A 27 -8.05 7.86 -18.52
CA LEU A 27 -7.96 6.62 -19.28
C LEU A 27 -8.47 5.42 -18.48
N LEU A 28 -8.20 5.38 -17.18
CA LEU A 28 -8.68 4.34 -16.27
C LEU A 28 -10.21 4.34 -16.18
N GLU A 29 -10.83 5.52 -16.05
CA GLU A 29 -12.29 5.70 -16.04
C GLU A 29 -12.93 5.20 -17.35
N GLN A 30 -12.39 5.60 -18.50
CA GLN A 30 -12.90 5.18 -19.82
C GLN A 30 -12.91 3.66 -20.01
N ASN A 31 -12.03 2.94 -19.31
CA ASN A 31 -11.87 1.49 -19.42
C ASN A 31 -12.42 0.74 -18.19
N ASN A 32 -13.02 1.45 -17.22
CA ASN A 32 -13.48 0.88 -15.95
C ASN A 32 -12.39 0.08 -15.21
N ILE A 33 -11.17 0.61 -15.18
CA ILE A 33 -10.02 0.02 -14.48
C ILE A 33 -9.74 0.84 -13.23
N LEU A 34 -9.45 0.18 -12.11
CA LEU A 34 -8.97 0.84 -10.90
C LEU A 34 -7.45 0.94 -10.94
N GLY A 35 -6.91 2.15 -10.94
CA GLY A 35 -5.48 2.40 -10.72
C GLY A 35 -5.20 2.69 -9.25
N VAL A 36 -3.96 2.41 -8.82
CA VAL A 36 -3.49 2.75 -7.47
C VAL A 36 -2.16 3.48 -7.51
N ILE A 37 -1.93 4.35 -6.53
CA ILE A 37 -0.61 4.94 -6.23
C ILE A 37 -0.11 4.41 -4.89
N GLU A 38 1.19 4.21 -4.77
CA GLU A 38 1.79 3.51 -3.64
C GLU A 38 2.91 4.34 -3.00
N PRO A 39 2.78 4.70 -1.71
CA PRO A 39 3.89 5.25 -0.95
C PRO A 39 4.93 4.17 -0.63
N ILE A 40 6.18 4.35 -1.05
CA ILE A 40 7.26 3.36 -0.83
C ILE A 40 8.27 3.87 0.19
N ASN A 41 8.65 3.00 1.14
CA ASN A 41 9.58 3.37 2.20
C ASN A 41 11.04 3.51 1.72
N LYS A 42 11.84 4.29 2.46
CA LYS A 42 13.23 4.58 2.12
C LYS A 42 14.17 3.35 2.11
N TYR A 43 13.82 2.27 2.80
CA TYR A 43 14.66 1.07 2.87
C TYR A 43 14.49 0.21 1.61
N ALA A 44 13.26 0.14 1.09
CA ALA A 44 12.96 -0.53 -0.18
C ALA A 44 13.41 0.31 -1.37
N LEU A 45 13.14 1.62 -1.36
CA LEU A 45 13.44 2.49 -2.49
C LEU A 45 13.90 3.90 -2.04
N PRO A 46 15.20 4.06 -1.71
CA PRO A 46 15.76 5.36 -1.36
C PRO A 46 15.54 6.39 -2.48
N GLY A 47 15.11 7.60 -2.09
CA GLY A 47 14.89 8.71 -3.01
C GLY A 47 13.60 8.61 -3.85
N TYR A 48 12.69 7.70 -3.53
CA TYR A 48 11.40 7.63 -4.21
C TYR A 48 10.54 8.87 -3.93
N TYR A 49 9.89 9.39 -4.96
CA TYR A 49 9.12 10.64 -4.88
C TYR A 49 7.92 10.55 -3.93
N LEU A 50 7.14 9.47 -4.04
CA LEU A 50 5.95 9.26 -3.21
C LEU A 50 6.34 8.39 -2.01
N ALA A 51 6.93 8.99 -0.98
CA ALA A 51 7.39 8.28 0.22
C ALA A 51 6.65 8.70 1.51
N CYS A 52 5.45 9.28 1.36
CA CYS A 52 4.63 9.86 2.43
C CYS A 52 3.15 9.65 2.09
N TYR A 53 2.35 9.21 3.07
CA TYR A 53 0.94 8.89 2.87
C TYR A 53 0.09 10.16 2.78
N GLU A 54 0.40 11.19 3.56
CA GLU A 54 -0.27 12.49 3.53
C GLU A 54 -0.16 13.11 2.12
N LYS A 55 1.04 13.10 1.54
CA LYS A 55 1.25 13.53 0.14
C LYS A 55 0.43 12.68 -0.85
N ALA A 56 0.32 11.38 -0.63
CA ALA A 56 -0.49 10.52 -1.51
C ALA A 56 -1.98 10.90 -1.45
N ILE A 57 -2.51 11.17 -0.26
CA ILE A 57 -3.88 11.65 -0.09
C ILE A 57 -4.07 13.02 -0.77
N ASP A 58 -3.15 13.96 -0.56
CA ASP A 58 -3.21 15.28 -1.21
C ASP A 58 -3.23 15.16 -2.75
N VAL A 59 -2.46 14.22 -3.30
CA VAL A 59 -2.44 13.95 -4.74
C VAL A 59 -3.77 13.33 -5.20
N LEU A 60 -4.29 12.33 -4.49
CA LEU A 60 -5.57 11.70 -4.85
C LEU A 60 -6.71 12.71 -4.83
N GLN A 61 -6.75 13.59 -3.83
CA GLN A 61 -7.72 14.69 -3.76
C GLN A 61 -7.57 15.69 -4.91
N GLN A 62 -6.35 16.01 -5.34
CA GLN A 62 -6.12 16.91 -6.48
C GLN A 62 -6.47 16.29 -7.83
N VAL A 63 -6.29 14.97 -7.97
CA VAL A 63 -6.67 14.22 -9.18
C VAL A 63 -8.18 14.07 -9.25
N ASP A 64 -8.85 13.86 -8.10
CA ASP A 64 -10.31 13.78 -7.94
C ASP A 64 -10.97 12.79 -8.92
N SER A 65 -10.51 11.54 -8.88
CA SER A 65 -11.04 10.46 -9.73
C SER A 65 -11.48 9.27 -8.88
N PRO A 66 -12.66 8.67 -9.14
CA PRO A 66 -13.08 7.44 -8.47
C PRO A 66 -12.23 6.23 -8.87
N ASN A 67 -11.56 6.27 -10.01
CA ASN A 67 -10.77 5.18 -10.59
C ASN A 67 -9.27 5.27 -10.27
N LEU A 68 -8.86 6.20 -9.40
CA LEU A 68 -7.51 6.26 -8.85
C LEU A 68 -7.57 6.25 -7.32
N LYS A 69 -6.89 5.28 -6.70
CA LYS A 69 -6.94 5.03 -5.26
C LYS A 69 -5.55 4.84 -4.65
N LEU A 70 -5.50 4.66 -3.34
CA LEU A 70 -4.30 4.37 -2.57
C LEU A 70 -4.05 2.85 -2.55
N MET A 71 -2.81 2.46 -2.82
CA MET A 71 -2.25 1.18 -2.40
C MET A 71 -1.79 1.32 -0.94
N PHE A 72 -2.44 0.63 -0.02
CA PHE A 72 -2.03 0.59 1.38
C PHE A 72 -1.16 -0.66 1.62
N ASP A 73 0.10 -0.58 1.23
CA ASP A 73 1.09 -1.59 1.61
C ASP A 73 1.49 -1.39 3.08
N ILE A 74 1.15 -2.38 3.92
CA ILE A 74 1.35 -2.33 5.37
C ILE A 74 2.84 -2.32 5.75
N TYR A 75 3.68 -2.99 4.96
CA TYR A 75 5.13 -3.00 5.18
C TYR A 75 5.74 -1.61 4.93
N HIS A 76 5.32 -0.93 3.88
CA HIS A 76 5.70 0.46 3.63
C HIS A 76 5.11 1.42 4.66
N ALA A 77 3.82 1.28 4.99
CA ALA A 77 3.15 2.10 5.99
C ALA A 77 3.84 2.03 7.36
N GLN A 78 4.23 0.83 7.81
CA GLN A 78 4.89 0.67 9.11
C GLN A 78 6.23 1.39 9.16
N HIS A 79 7.04 1.29 8.10
CA HIS A 79 8.32 2.00 8.03
C HIS A 79 8.20 3.51 7.82
N ILE A 80 7.13 3.99 7.18
CA ILE A 80 6.93 5.42 6.89
C ILE A 80 6.31 6.15 8.08
N ARG A 81 5.23 5.60 8.64
CA ARG A 81 4.39 6.30 9.64
C ARG A 81 4.08 5.48 10.89
N GLY A 82 4.23 4.15 10.85
CA GLY A 82 3.72 3.28 11.91
C GLY A 82 2.20 3.43 12.06
N ASP A 83 1.69 3.33 13.29
CA ASP A 83 0.30 3.63 13.66
C ASP A 83 -0.75 3.06 12.70
N ILE A 84 -0.61 1.77 12.38
CA ILE A 84 -1.34 1.11 11.29
C ILE A 84 -2.86 1.14 11.50
N SER A 85 -3.34 0.94 12.73
CA SER A 85 -4.79 0.93 13.01
C SER A 85 -5.44 2.28 12.74
N ASN A 86 -4.78 3.39 13.10
CA ASN A 86 -5.29 4.71 12.75
C ASN A 86 -5.15 4.97 11.25
N GLY A 87 -4.06 4.53 10.61
CA GLY A 87 -3.88 4.66 9.16
C GLY A 87 -4.98 3.96 8.34
N ILE A 88 -5.38 2.76 8.74
CA ILE A 88 -6.52 2.03 8.13
C ILE A 88 -7.81 2.85 8.24
N ARG A 89 -8.09 3.42 9.41
CA ARG A 89 -9.28 4.27 9.63
C ARG A 89 -9.24 5.56 8.82
N GLU A 90 -8.10 6.24 8.86
CA GLU A 90 -7.89 7.55 8.25
C GLU A 90 -7.96 7.48 6.72
N TYR A 91 -7.35 6.45 6.13
CA TYR A 91 -7.24 6.34 4.68
C TYR A 91 -8.27 5.41 4.05
N GLY A 92 -9.12 4.73 4.83
CA GLY A 92 -10.01 3.67 4.36
C GLY A 92 -10.83 4.02 3.11
N SER A 93 -11.36 5.24 3.00
CA SER A 93 -12.14 5.70 1.83
C SER A 93 -11.29 5.90 0.55
N PHE A 94 -9.97 6.04 0.71
CA PHE A 94 -9.00 6.17 -0.36
C PHE A 94 -8.36 4.83 -0.73
N ILE A 95 -8.42 3.80 0.13
CA ILE A 95 -7.80 2.50 -0.15
C ILE A 95 -8.51 1.81 -1.31
N GLY A 96 -7.74 1.44 -2.34
CA GLY A 96 -8.19 0.62 -3.46
C GLY A 96 -7.57 -0.76 -3.49
N HIS A 97 -6.43 -0.96 -2.83
CA HIS A 97 -5.81 -2.27 -2.63
C HIS A 97 -4.91 -2.26 -1.38
N VAL A 98 -4.69 -3.43 -0.79
CA VAL A 98 -3.85 -3.63 0.40
C VAL A 98 -2.81 -4.69 0.08
N GLN A 99 -1.58 -4.48 0.57
CA GLN A 99 -0.53 -5.48 0.54
C GLN A 99 0.03 -5.73 1.94
N LEU A 100 0.56 -6.94 2.16
CA LEU A 100 1.18 -7.34 3.43
C LEU A 100 2.56 -7.95 3.25
N ALA A 101 3.41 -7.69 4.23
CA ALA A 101 4.66 -8.39 4.50
C ALA A 101 5.12 -8.08 5.93
N GLN A 102 5.78 -9.03 6.61
CA GLN A 102 6.27 -8.80 7.96
C GLN A 102 7.40 -7.77 8.00
N VAL A 103 7.44 -6.96 9.05
CA VAL A 103 8.46 -5.93 9.28
C VAL A 103 9.40 -6.40 10.39
N PRO A 104 10.73 -6.23 10.27
CA PRO A 104 11.44 -5.59 9.16
C PRO A 104 11.84 -6.54 8.01
N GLY A 105 11.62 -7.85 8.15
CA GLY A 105 12.19 -8.86 7.25
C GLY A 105 11.61 -8.93 5.84
N ARG A 106 10.45 -8.30 5.59
CA ARG A 106 9.62 -8.43 4.38
C ARG A 106 9.30 -9.88 4.02
N GLN A 107 9.01 -10.68 5.05
CA GLN A 107 8.74 -12.12 5.00
C GLN A 107 7.25 -12.43 5.25
N GLU A 108 6.91 -13.71 5.37
CA GLU A 108 5.57 -14.20 5.69
C GLU A 108 4.96 -13.43 6.89
N PRO A 109 3.65 -13.14 6.91
CA PRO A 109 3.02 -12.35 7.98
C PRO A 109 3.09 -12.98 9.38
N ASP A 110 3.33 -14.29 9.50
CA ASP A 110 3.53 -15.00 10.76
C ASP A 110 5.01 -15.16 11.15
N SER A 111 5.94 -14.64 10.34
CA SER A 111 7.34 -14.57 10.71
C SER A 111 7.58 -13.68 11.92
N GLU A 112 8.69 -13.92 12.62
CA GLU A 112 9.21 -12.99 13.62
C GLU A 112 9.31 -11.57 13.06
N GLY A 113 8.74 -10.63 13.80
CA GLY A 113 8.64 -9.24 13.42
C GLY A 113 7.77 -8.44 14.38
N GLU A 114 7.51 -7.19 14.04
CA GLU A 114 6.84 -6.24 14.94
C GLU A 114 5.31 -6.19 14.77
N LEU A 115 4.76 -6.72 13.68
CA LEU A 115 3.33 -6.64 13.37
C LEU A 115 2.58 -7.93 13.72
N ASN A 116 1.50 -7.80 14.50
CA ASN A 116 0.51 -8.85 14.69
C ASN A 116 -0.52 -8.82 13.55
N TYR A 117 -0.30 -9.63 12.51
CA TYR A 117 -1.16 -9.63 11.33
C TYR A 117 -2.57 -10.17 11.56
N ALA A 118 -2.80 -11.06 12.54
CA ALA A 118 -4.15 -11.47 12.88
C ALA A 118 -4.99 -10.26 13.36
N TYR A 119 -4.39 -9.39 14.18
CA TYR A 119 -5.02 -8.15 14.59
C TYR A 119 -5.17 -7.14 13.44
N VAL A 120 -4.12 -6.92 12.65
CA VAL A 120 -4.13 -5.93 11.55
C VAL A 120 -5.18 -6.30 10.49
N LEU A 121 -5.26 -7.57 10.09
CA LEU A 121 -6.28 -8.05 9.15
C LEU A 121 -7.69 -7.90 9.73
N GLY A 122 -7.87 -8.18 11.03
CA GLY A 122 -9.13 -7.92 11.73
C GLY A 122 -9.51 -6.43 11.74
N GLN A 123 -8.54 -5.51 11.79
CA GLN A 123 -8.82 -4.08 11.66
C GLN A 123 -9.27 -3.70 10.25
N LEU A 124 -8.71 -4.30 9.19
CA LEU A 124 -9.19 -4.09 7.82
C LEU A 124 -10.65 -4.54 7.67
N GLU A 125 -10.97 -5.75 8.12
CA GLU A 125 -12.33 -6.30 8.10
C GLU A 125 -13.30 -5.40 8.91
N ALA A 126 -12.93 -5.00 10.12
CA ALA A 126 -13.76 -4.16 10.99
C ALA A 126 -14.01 -2.75 10.43
N ASN A 127 -13.15 -2.26 9.55
CA ASN A 127 -13.30 -0.97 8.86
C ASN A 127 -13.89 -1.12 7.45
N GLY A 128 -14.43 -2.30 7.12
CA GLY A 128 -15.19 -2.52 5.88
C GLY A 128 -14.35 -2.75 4.63
N TYR A 129 -13.05 -3.01 4.75
CA TYR A 129 -12.25 -3.44 3.61
C TYR A 129 -12.62 -4.88 3.23
N GLY A 130 -13.21 -5.03 2.05
CA GLY A 130 -13.75 -6.32 1.56
C GLY A 130 -13.12 -6.81 0.26
N ASP A 131 -12.00 -6.22 -0.17
CA ASP A 131 -11.30 -6.58 -1.41
C ASP A 131 -10.02 -7.41 -1.10
N TRP A 132 -9.28 -7.79 -2.13
CA TRP A 132 -8.09 -8.63 -2.06
C TRP A 132 -6.97 -8.02 -1.20
N VAL A 133 -6.24 -8.88 -0.49
CA VAL A 133 -4.98 -8.51 0.17
C VAL A 133 -3.82 -9.21 -0.53
N GLY A 134 -2.95 -8.43 -1.16
CA GLY A 134 -1.76 -8.92 -1.85
C GLY A 134 -0.69 -9.42 -0.88
N CYS A 135 -0.17 -10.63 -1.11
CA CYS A 135 0.91 -11.21 -0.32
C CYS A 135 2.28 -10.88 -0.93
N GLU A 136 2.70 -9.60 -0.87
CA GLU A 136 3.97 -9.13 -1.45
C GLU A 136 5.13 -9.25 -0.44
N TYR A 137 5.50 -10.48 -0.11
CA TYR A 137 6.66 -10.78 0.72
C TYR A 137 7.65 -11.70 0.00
N LYS A 138 8.88 -11.72 0.49
CA LYS A 138 9.90 -12.68 0.09
C LYS A 138 9.85 -13.87 1.05
N PRO A 139 9.49 -15.09 0.60
CA PRO A 139 9.46 -16.25 1.48
C PRO A 139 10.80 -16.50 2.15
N LYS A 140 10.79 -16.95 3.42
CA LYS A 140 12.01 -17.32 4.16
C LYS A 140 12.77 -18.49 3.52
N GLY A 141 12.02 -19.44 2.97
CA GLY A 141 12.52 -20.65 2.33
C GLY A 141 11.74 -20.93 1.05
N LYS A 142 11.35 -22.19 0.84
CA LYS A 142 10.40 -22.49 -0.24
C LYS A 142 9.04 -21.90 0.10
N THR A 143 8.39 -21.33 -0.89
CA THR A 143 7.08 -20.67 -0.73
C THR A 143 6.08 -21.56 -0.01
N GLU A 144 5.94 -22.83 -0.43
CA GLU A 144 4.96 -23.78 0.09
C GLU A 144 5.18 -24.12 1.56
N GLU A 145 6.43 -24.13 2.02
CA GLU A 145 6.79 -24.39 3.42
C GLU A 145 6.37 -23.23 4.33
N GLY A 146 6.26 -22.01 3.79
CA GLY A 146 5.85 -20.79 4.51
C GLY A 146 4.35 -20.50 4.50
N LEU A 147 3.50 -21.29 3.82
CA LEU A 147 2.06 -21.00 3.70
C LEU A 147 1.22 -21.42 4.93
N GLY A 148 1.85 -21.84 6.03
CA GLY A 148 1.17 -22.27 7.25
C GLY A 148 0.23 -21.19 7.83
N TRP A 149 0.62 -19.92 7.72
CA TRP A 149 -0.16 -18.78 8.22
C TRP A 149 -1.56 -18.68 7.61
N LEU A 150 -1.76 -19.10 6.35
CA LEU A 150 -3.07 -19.12 5.72
C LEU A 150 -4.03 -20.05 6.45
N ARG A 151 -3.55 -21.16 7.00
CA ARG A 151 -4.37 -22.08 7.81
C ARG A 151 -4.63 -21.49 9.19
N THR A 152 -3.59 -20.96 9.83
CA THR A 152 -3.67 -20.36 11.17
C THR A 152 -4.64 -19.17 11.21
N PHE A 153 -4.66 -18.34 10.17
CA PHE A 153 -5.57 -17.20 10.06
C PHE A 153 -6.91 -17.55 9.40
N GLY A 154 -7.10 -18.80 8.94
CA GLY A 154 -8.38 -19.27 8.40
C GLY A 154 -8.70 -18.83 6.97
N TYR A 155 -7.68 -18.62 6.13
CA TYR A 155 -7.78 -18.27 4.71
C TYR A 155 -7.53 -19.42 3.73
N TRP A 156 -7.13 -20.62 4.20
CA TRP A 156 -6.78 -21.74 3.32
C TRP A 156 -7.98 -22.41 2.62
N ASN A 157 -9.18 -22.35 3.21
CA ASN A 157 -10.39 -23.03 2.73
C ASN A 157 -11.58 -22.06 2.52
N ARG A 158 -11.32 -20.76 2.37
CA ARG A 158 -12.37 -19.78 2.08
C ARG A 158 -12.69 -19.75 0.59
#